data_AF-A0A368FK48-F1
#
_entry.id   AF-A0A368FK48-F1
#
_cell.length_a   1.000
_cell.length_b   1.000
_cell.length_c   1.000
_cell.angle_alpha   90.00
_cell.angle_beta   90.00
_cell.angle_gamma   90.00
#
_symmetry.space_group_name_H-M   'P 1'
#
loop_
_entity.id
_entity.type
_entity.pdbx_description
1 polymer ?
#
loop_
_entity_poly.entity_id
_entity_poly.type
_entity_poly.pdbx_seq_one_letter_code
_entity_poly.pdbx_strand_id
1 'polypeptide(L)'
;MLFLVLLALAGLGNCIKYSDYFARNVSLPLSAALYSSDTTGCLRKKLNSDKVKASTKFRAEIDGGSCVGYVVALPRYKMVAVGFKAKLSKPSEEESWKNFLFPLKTWRHKGKVSKFLNDAFEALWEKGGMKAKLQEIMKRRNGHKYDEVVVTGHSLGGGVASLVAYDIVASGLLKKNKVSLFTLGQVMVGDKNFAEDYEKQV
;
A
#
# COMPACT_ATOMS: atom_id res chain seq x y z
N MET A 1 15.15 -32.36 -35.47
CA MET A 1 15.80 -31.42 -34.52
C MET A 1 15.21 -29.98 -34.52
N LEU A 2 14.03 -29.74 -35.11
CA LEU A 2 13.40 -28.40 -35.09
C LEU A 2 12.17 -28.28 -34.17
N PHE A 3 11.67 -29.40 -33.62
CA PHE A 3 10.45 -29.42 -32.77
C PHE A 3 10.72 -29.24 -31.28
N LEU A 4 11.98 -29.35 -30.83
CA LEU A 4 12.36 -29.24 -29.41
C LEU A 4 12.64 -27.80 -28.95
N VAL A 5 12.82 -26.85 -29.88
CA VAL A 5 13.10 -25.44 -29.55
C VAL A 5 11.81 -24.66 -29.24
N LEU A 6 10.66 -25.08 -29.77
CA LEU A 6 9.36 -24.43 -29.50
C LEU A 6 8.78 -24.76 -28.12
N LEU A 7 9.16 -25.88 -27.51
CA LEU A 7 8.71 -26.24 -26.15
C LEU A 7 9.53 -25.58 -25.03
N ALA A 8 10.70 -25.00 -25.33
CA ALA A 8 11.55 -24.36 -24.32
C ALA A 8 11.10 -22.92 -23.94
N LEU A 9 10.17 -22.32 -24.69
CA LEU A 9 9.58 -21.00 -24.38
C LEU A 9 8.31 -21.08 -23.52
N ALA A 10 7.81 -22.29 -23.23
CA ALA A 10 6.64 -22.53 -22.37
C ALA A 10 7.03 -22.75 -20.90
N GLY A 11 8.28 -22.49 -20.52
CA GLY A 11 8.66 -22.29 -19.13
C GLY A 11 8.12 -20.95 -18.67
N LEU A 12 6.87 -20.96 -18.21
CA LEU A 12 6.13 -19.84 -17.62
C LEU A 12 6.99 -19.12 -16.56
N GLY A 13 7.80 -18.14 -17.01
CA GLY A 13 7.96 -16.94 -16.22
C GLY A 13 6.54 -16.48 -15.96
N ASN A 14 6.08 -16.60 -14.71
CA ASN A 14 4.88 -15.91 -14.28
C ASN A 14 5.12 -14.44 -14.62
N CYS A 15 4.64 -14.01 -15.78
CA CYS A 15 4.77 -12.63 -16.20
C CYS A 15 4.18 -11.83 -15.06
N ILE A 16 5.01 -10.98 -14.46
CA ILE A 16 4.57 -10.03 -13.45
C ILE A 16 3.32 -9.38 -14.05
N LYS A 17 2.16 -9.47 -13.39
CA LYS A 17 0.92 -8.79 -13.81
C LYS A 17 1.03 -7.27 -13.61
N TYR A 18 2.21 -6.72 -13.88
CA TYR A 18 2.56 -5.33 -13.77
C TYR A 18 2.14 -4.61 -15.04
N SER A 19 1.39 -3.52 -14.86
CA SER A 19 1.05 -2.61 -15.94
C SER A 19 1.81 -1.31 -15.73
N ASP A 20 2.76 -1.01 -16.62
CA ASP A 20 3.49 0.27 -16.61
C ASP A 20 2.52 1.45 -16.70
N TYR A 21 1.48 1.33 -17.54
CA TYR A 21 0.41 2.31 -17.62
C TYR A 21 -0.25 2.54 -16.26
N PHE A 22 -0.64 1.48 -15.55
CA PHE A 22 -1.27 1.60 -14.24
C PHE A 22 -0.32 2.18 -13.20
N ALA A 23 0.94 1.76 -13.20
CA ALA A 23 1.95 2.29 -12.29
C ALA A 23 2.13 3.81 -12.46
N ARG A 24 2.32 4.27 -13.71
CA ARG A 24 2.57 5.68 -14.04
C ARG A 24 1.33 6.56 -13.91
N ASN A 25 0.18 6.09 -14.38
CA ASN A 25 -1.01 6.92 -14.55
C ASN A 25 -2.06 6.74 -13.45
N VAL A 26 -1.91 5.72 -12.59
CA VAL A 26 -2.84 5.47 -11.47
C VAL A 26 -2.10 5.45 -10.15
N SER A 27 -1.15 4.54 -9.95
CA SER A 27 -0.45 4.40 -8.66
C SER A 27 0.37 5.63 -8.28
N LEU A 28 1.15 6.20 -9.21
CA LEU A 28 1.94 7.40 -8.93
C LEU A 28 1.05 8.60 -8.52
N PRO A 29 -0.03 8.96 -9.24
CA PRO A 29 -0.99 9.96 -8.79
C PRO A 29 -1.60 9.68 -7.43
N LEU A 30 -1.93 8.41 -7.12
CA LEU A 30 -2.41 8.02 -5.80
C LEU A 30 -1.37 8.35 -4.72
N SER A 31 -0.12 7.87 -4.87
CA SER A 31 0.95 8.19 -3.93
C SER A 31 1.18 9.70 -3.77
N ALA A 32 1.15 10.47 -4.88
CA ALA A 32 1.36 11.92 -4.85
C ALA A 32 0.21 12.69 -4.17
N ALA A 33 -1.05 12.22 -4.28
CA ALA A 33 -2.20 12.92 -3.72
C ALA A 33 -2.17 13.07 -2.18
N LEU A 34 -1.43 12.21 -1.47
CA LEU A 34 -1.19 12.34 -0.03
C LEU A 34 -0.45 13.64 0.34
N TYR A 35 0.29 14.22 -0.60
CA TYR A 35 1.03 15.47 -0.43
C TYR A 35 0.20 16.71 -0.76
N SER A 36 -0.94 16.56 -1.45
CA SER A 36 -1.85 17.66 -1.77
C SER A 36 -2.73 18.06 -0.59
N SER A 37 -3.00 19.36 -0.40
CA SER A 37 -4.03 19.82 0.53
C SER A 37 -5.43 19.37 0.08
N ASP A 38 -5.74 19.50 -1.21
CA ASP A 38 -6.94 18.94 -1.84
C ASP A 38 -6.64 17.59 -2.50
N THR A 39 -6.91 16.51 -1.77
CA THR A 39 -6.66 15.14 -2.24
C THR A 39 -7.65 14.72 -3.31
N THR A 40 -8.93 15.05 -3.14
CA THR A 40 -9.97 14.63 -4.09
C THR A 40 -9.84 15.36 -5.41
N GLY A 41 -9.65 16.69 -5.41
CA GLY A 41 -9.45 17.45 -6.64
C GLY A 41 -8.18 17.06 -7.37
N CYS A 42 -7.07 16.80 -6.65
CA CYS A 42 -5.85 16.27 -7.23
C CYS A 42 -6.10 14.95 -7.98
N LEU A 43 -6.77 13.99 -7.34
CA LEU A 43 -7.07 12.70 -7.93
C LEU A 43 -8.05 12.78 -9.10
N ARG A 44 -9.10 13.60 -8.99
CA ARG A 44 -10.06 13.81 -10.10
C ARG A 44 -9.36 14.34 -11.34
N LYS A 45 -8.48 15.33 -11.17
CA LYS A 45 -7.68 15.92 -12.24
C LYS A 45 -6.71 14.91 -12.84
N LYS A 46 -5.97 14.17 -12.03
CA LYS A 46 -4.91 13.25 -12.51
C LYS A 46 -5.45 11.93 -13.06
N LEU A 47 -6.58 11.45 -12.55
CA LEU A 47 -7.23 10.21 -13.02
C LEU A 47 -8.32 10.49 -14.07
N ASN A 48 -8.56 11.76 -14.41
CA ASN A 48 -9.60 12.22 -15.32
C ASN A 48 -10.98 11.59 -15.00
N SER A 49 -11.43 11.74 -13.75
CA SER A 49 -12.66 11.11 -13.28
C SER A 49 -13.31 11.83 -12.10
N ASP A 50 -14.45 12.48 -12.33
CA ASP A 50 -15.20 13.21 -11.29
C ASP A 50 -15.86 12.29 -10.24
N LYS A 51 -16.02 11.01 -10.59
CA LYS A 51 -16.57 9.98 -9.71
C LYS A 51 -15.58 9.53 -8.63
N VAL A 52 -14.29 9.89 -8.75
CA VAL A 52 -13.30 9.62 -7.71
C VAL A 52 -13.59 10.51 -6.50
N LYS A 53 -13.64 9.87 -5.32
CA LYS A 53 -13.84 10.53 -4.03
C LYS A 53 -12.91 9.91 -3.00
N ALA A 54 -11.99 10.71 -2.46
CA ALA A 54 -11.16 10.31 -1.34
C ALA A 54 -11.93 10.45 -0.02
N SER A 55 -11.60 9.62 0.95
CA SER A 55 -11.96 9.88 2.34
C SER A 55 -11.27 11.16 2.83
N THR A 56 -11.77 11.70 3.95
CA THR A 56 -10.93 12.57 4.77
C THR A 56 -9.62 11.85 5.11
N LYS A 57 -8.52 12.59 5.14
CA LYS A 57 -7.21 12.07 5.51
C LYS A 57 -7.20 11.65 6.99
N PHE A 58 -6.82 10.41 7.23
CA PHE A 58 -6.47 9.88 8.54
C PHE A 58 -5.08 10.39 8.89
N ARG A 59 -4.87 10.80 10.13
CA ARG A 59 -3.60 11.35 10.62
C ARG A 59 -3.32 10.82 12.00
N ALA A 60 -2.06 10.54 12.28
CA ALA A 60 -1.59 10.23 13.61
C ALA A 60 -0.17 10.76 13.81
N GLU A 61 0.08 11.28 15.00
CA GLU A 61 1.44 11.47 15.52
C GLU A 61 1.87 10.17 16.19
N ILE A 62 3.09 9.75 15.92
CA ILE A 62 3.69 8.53 16.46
C ILE A 62 5.08 8.86 17.00
N ASP A 63 5.65 7.95 17.79
CA ASP A 63 7.00 8.15 18.29
C ASP A 63 8.00 8.32 17.13
N GLY A 64 8.73 9.43 17.13
CA GLY A 64 9.69 9.77 16.09
C GLY A 64 9.11 10.37 14.79
N GLY A 65 7.80 10.61 14.67
CA GLY A 65 7.25 11.21 13.45
C GLY A 65 5.73 11.26 13.34
N SER A 66 5.24 11.37 12.11
CA SER A 66 3.82 11.40 11.79
C SER A 66 3.48 10.53 10.59
N CYS A 67 2.23 10.11 10.51
CA CYS A 67 1.71 9.34 9.40
C CYS A 67 0.32 9.84 8.97
N VAL A 68 0.07 9.70 7.67
CA VAL A 68 -1.15 10.14 7.00
C VAL A 68 -1.59 9.04 6.05
N GLY A 69 -2.89 8.77 6.01
CA GLY A 69 -3.47 7.85 5.04
C GLY A 69 -4.81 8.29 4.51
N TYR A 70 -5.27 7.65 3.45
CA TYR A 70 -6.62 7.81 2.93
C TYR A 70 -7.15 6.49 2.37
N VAL A 71 -8.45 6.45 2.11
CA VAL A 71 -9.11 5.42 1.31
C VAL A 71 -9.89 6.08 0.18
N VAL A 72 -9.75 5.60 -1.06
CA VAL A 72 -10.35 6.18 -2.27
C VAL A 72 -11.08 5.12 -3.07
N ALA A 73 -12.34 5.35 -3.42
CA ALA A 73 -13.04 4.51 -4.40
C ALA A 73 -12.59 4.89 -5.83
N LEU A 74 -12.31 3.87 -6.66
CA LEU A 74 -11.91 4.01 -8.05
C LEU A 74 -12.94 3.33 -8.98
N PRO A 75 -14.11 3.95 -9.25
CA PRO A 75 -15.21 3.30 -9.97
C PRO A 75 -14.83 2.76 -11.34
N ARG A 76 -13.99 3.48 -12.09
CA ARG A 76 -13.50 3.07 -13.43
C ARG A 76 -12.78 1.73 -13.41
N TYR A 77 -12.06 1.44 -12.33
CA TYR A 77 -11.25 0.23 -12.17
C TYR A 77 -11.97 -0.84 -11.35
N LYS A 78 -13.12 -0.54 -10.74
CA LYS A 78 -13.80 -1.40 -9.75
C LYS A 78 -12.89 -1.76 -8.56
N MET A 79 -11.99 -0.85 -8.21
CA MET A 79 -11.03 -1.02 -7.11
C MET A 79 -11.24 0.01 -5.99
N VAL A 80 -10.70 -0.28 -4.81
CA VAL A 80 -10.45 0.72 -3.76
C VAL A 80 -8.95 0.93 -3.63
N ALA A 81 -8.51 2.18 -3.60
CA ALA A 81 -7.12 2.52 -3.32
C ALA A 81 -6.93 2.91 -1.85
N VAL A 82 -5.84 2.43 -1.25
CA VAL A 82 -5.40 2.81 0.08
C VAL A 82 -3.99 3.41 -0.03
N GLY A 83 -3.84 4.65 0.41
CA GLY A 83 -2.60 5.40 0.28
C GLY A 83 -1.97 5.73 1.63
N PHE A 84 -0.65 5.63 1.73
CA PHE A 84 0.12 5.94 2.93
C PHE A 84 1.28 6.91 2.69
N LYS A 85 1.43 7.87 3.60
CA LYS A 85 2.57 8.77 3.75
C LYS A 85 3.01 8.72 5.21
N ALA A 86 4.31 8.58 5.43
CA ALA A 86 4.90 8.72 6.76
C ALA A 86 6.13 9.63 6.68
N LYS A 87 6.45 10.29 7.78
CA LYS A 87 7.56 11.23 7.88
C LYS A 87 8.18 11.13 9.28
N LEU A 88 9.50 11.01 9.36
CA LEU A 88 10.24 11.20 10.60
C LEU A 88 10.23 12.67 11.02
N SER A 89 10.25 12.95 12.32
CA SER A 89 10.29 14.30 12.86
C SER A 89 11.53 15.08 12.39
N LYS A 90 12.67 14.39 12.29
CA LYS A 90 13.97 14.98 11.91
C LYS A 90 14.64 14.20 10.76
N PRO A 91 14.07 14.24 9.54
CA PRO A 91 14.48 13.36 8.45
C PRO A 91 15.87 13.66 7.88
N SER A 92 16.45 14.83 8.19
CA SER A 92 17.81 15.23 7.81
C SER A 92 18.89 14.69 8.76
N GLU A 93 18.50 14.11 9.90
CA GLU A 93 19.44 13.60 10.90
C GLU A 93 19.52 12.08 10.77
N GLU A 94 20.71 11.55 10.46
CA GLU A 94 20.96 10.09 10.37
C GLU A 94 20.53 9.36 11.65
N GLU A 95 20.76 10.00 12.80
CA GLU A 95 20.39 9.49 14.11
C GLU A 95 18.86 9.30 14.26
N SER A 96 18.04 10.14 13.62
CA SER A 96 16.59 9.95 13.58
C SER A 96 16.21 8.66 12.84
N TRP A 97 16.94 8.30 11.78
CA TRP A 97 16.69 7.05 11.06
C TRP A 97 17.10 5.85 11.91
N LYS A 98 18.26 5.93 12.56
CA LYS A 98 18.76 4.88 13.46
C LYS A 98 17.82 4.62 14.64
N ASN A 99 17.32 5.68 15.26
CA ASN A 99 16.51 5.55 16.48
C ASN A 99 15.06 5.15 16.25
N PHE A 100 14.48 5.50 15.10
CA PHE A 100 13.05 5.26 14.87
C PHE A 100 12.79 4.19 13.81
N LEU A 101 13.55 4.14 12.72
CA LEU A 101 13.28 3.18 11.65
C LEU A 101 13.89 1.80 11.93
N PHE A 102 15.11 1.71 12.44
CA PHE A 102 15.83 0.43 12.55
C PHE A 102 15.46 -0.48 13.73
N PRO A 103 14.95 0.01 14.89
CA PRO A 103 14.50 -0.90 15.93
C PRO A 103 13.38 -1.79 15.40
N LEU A 104 13.56 -3.11 15.51
CA LEU A 104 12.58 -4.07 15.05
C LEU A 104 11.70 -4.55 16.20
N LYS A 105 10.41 -4.71 15.95
CA LYS A 105 9.47 -5.40 16.84
C LYS A 105 8.85 -6.61 16.15
N THR A 106 8.42 -7.57 16.94
CA THR A 106 7.66 -8.72 16.44
C THR A 106 6.45 -8.24 15.66
N TRP A 107 6.36 -8.67 14.41
CA TRP A 107 5.22 -8.36 13.57
C TRP A 107 4.04 -9.26 13.94
N ARG A 108 2.82 -8.76 13.82
CA ARG A 108 1.60 -9.51 14.16
C ARG A 108 1.39 -10.78 13.34
N HIS A 109 2.04 -10.88 12.18
CA HIS A 109 2.05 -12.07 11.32
C HIS A 109 3.37 -12.82 11.53
N LYS A 110 4.27 -12.82 10.54
CA LYS A 110 5.57 -13.50 10.64
C LYS A 110 6.75 -12.53 10.57
N GLY A 111 7.79 -12.84 11.35
CA GLY A 111 9.05 -12.10 11.39
C GLY A 111 8.99 -10.85 12.28
N LYS A 112 9.94 -9.95 12.06
CA LYS A 112 10.03 -8.66 12.75
C LYS A 112 10.05 -7.53 11.73
N VAL A 113 9.46 -6.39 12.10
CA VAL A 113 9.37 -5.21 11.24
C VAL A 113 9.84 -3.98 12.00
N SER A 114 10.22 -2.93 11.27
CA SER A 114 10.50 -1.62 11.85
C SER A 114 9.40 -1.21 12.81
N LYS A 115 9.79 -0.84 14.04
CA LYS A 115 8.88 -0.34 15.07
C LYS A 115 8.09 0.86 14.55
N PHE A 116 8.76 1.84 13.94
CA PHE A 116 8.09 3.02 13.39
C PHE A 116 7.05 2.67 12.32
N LEU A 117 7.37 1.76 11.39
CA LEU A 117 6.42 1.35 10.34
C LEU A 117 5.23 0.58 10.93
N ASN A 118 5.48 -0.29 11.91
CA ASN A 118 4.42 -0.99 12.62
C ASN A 118 3.54 -0.02 13.41
N ASP A 119 4.12 0.96 14.10
CA ASP A 119 3.36 1.92 14.88
C ASP A 119 2.51 2.81 13.97
N ALA A 120 3.02 3.19 12.79
CA ALA A 120 2.23 3.85 11.74
C ALA A 120 1.10 2.96 11.19
N PHE A 121 1.37 1.67 10.96
CA PHE A 121 0.35 0.68 10.60
C PHE A 121 -0.73 0.59 11.67
N GLU A 122 -0.38 0.41 12.93
CA GLU A 122 -1.34 0.32 14.03
C GLU A 122 -2.18 1.60 14.13
N ALA A 123 -1.53 2.76 14.11
CA ALA A 123 -2.18 4.05 14.30
C ALA A 123 -3.16 4.41 13.18
N LEU A 124 -2.85 4.07 11.92
CA LEU A 124 -3.71 4.39 10.78
C LEU A 124 -4.69 3.25 10.43
N TRP A 125 -4.16 2.04 10.28
CA TRP A 125 -4.88 0.91 9.71
C TRP A 125 -5.76 0.21 10.74
N GLU A 126 -5.15 -0.30 11.82
CA GLU A 126 -5.85 -1.12 12.80
C GLU A 126 -6.71 -0.29 13.76
N LYS A 127 -6.14 0.77 14.32
CA LYS A 127 -6.80 1.61 15.34
C LYS A 127 -7.41 2.87 14.74
N GLY A 128 -6.81 3.40 13.68
CA GLY A 128 -7.21 4.67 13.04
C GLY A 128 -8.46 4.62 12.18
N GLY A 129 -9.06 3.44 11.98
CA GLY A 129 -10.32 3.29 11.25
C GLY A 129 -10.18 3.20 9.72
N MET A 130 -8.97 3.22 9.15
CA MET A 130 -8.79 3.02 7.71
C MET A 130 -9.27 1.64 7.24
N LYS A 131 -9.00 0.57 8.03
CA LYS A 131 -9.49 -0.78 7.74
C LYS A 131 -11.02 -0.84 7.69
N ALA A 132 -11.67 -0.21 8.67
CA ALA A 132 -13.13 -0.08 8.70
C ALA A 132 -13.65 0.73 7.50
N LYS A 133 -12.95 1.81 7.11
CA LYS A 133 -13.33 2.61 5.95
C LYS A 133 -13.21 1.85 4.63
N LEU A 134 -12.16 1.04 4.47
CA LEU A 134 -12.02 0.13 3.33
C LEU A 134 -13.22 -0.82 3.26
N GLN A 135 -13.50 -1.53 4.37
CA GLN A 135 -14.60 -2.48 4.45
C GLN A 135 -15.96 -1.82 4.17
N GLU A 136 -16.19 -0.61 4.68
CA GLU A 136 -17.38 0.19 4.41
C GLU A 136 -17.55 0.42 2.90
N ILE A 137 -16.51 0.88 2.20
CA ILE A 137 -16.56 1.15 0.75
C ILE A 137 -16.78 -0.15 -0.03
N MET A 138 -16.09 -1.23 0.33
CA MET A 138 -16.22 -2.53 -0.36
C MET A 138 -17.59 -3.19 -0.16
N LYS A 139 -18.26 -2.94 0.97
CA LYS A 139 -19.61 -3.47 1.26
C LYS A 139 -20.72 -2.71 0.52
N ARG A 140 -20.48 -1.49 -0.01
CA ARG A 140 -21.50 -0.70 -0.71
C ARG A 140 -21.98 -1.44 -1.95
N ARG A 141 -23.29 -1.69 -2.04
CA ARG A 141 -23.94 -2.41 -3.16
C ARG A 141 -24.62 -1.50 -4.18
N ASN A 142 -24.44 -0.18 -4.11
CA ASN A 142 -25.10 0.80 -4.99
C ASN A 142 -24.48 0.83 -6.41
N GLY A 143 -24.64 -0.26 -7.17
CA GLY A 143 -24.28 -0.37 -8.58
C GLY A 143 -22.79 -0.53 -8.90
N HIS A 144 -21.90 -0.49 -7.90
CA HIS A 144 -20.47 -0.71 -8.06
C HIS A 144 -19.98 -1.74 -7.05
N LYS A 145 -19.62 -2.93 -7.54
CA LYS A 145 -18.95 -3.95 -6.73
C LYS A 145 -17.45 -3.67 -6.77
N TYR A 146 -16.89 -3.23 -5.65
CA TYR A 146 -15.44 -3.14 -5.47
C TYR A 146 -14.94 -4.44 -4.85
N ASP A 147 -14.15 -5.20 -5.58
CA ASP A 147 -13.62 -6.50 -5.13
C ASP A 147 -12.08 -6.55 -5.13
N GLU A 148 -11.43 -5.47 -5.56
CA GLU A 148 -9.98 -5.35 -5.65
C GLU A 148 -9.46 -4.13 -4.88
N VAL A 149 -8.26 -4.26 -4.33
CA VAL A 149 -7.57 -3.21 -3.58
C VAL A 149 -6.20 -2.95 -4.17
N VAL A 150 -5.89 -1.68 -4.38
CA VAL A 150 -4.53 -1.22 -4.64
C VAL A 150 -4.02 -0.47 -3.40
N VAL A 151 -2.91 -0.95 -2.85
CA VAL A 151 -2.20 -0.31 -1.75
C VAL A 151 -0.99 0.42 -2.30
N THR A 152 -0.74 1.65 -1.86
CA THR A 152 0.37 2.44 -2.38
C THR A 152 0.96 3.39 -1.36
N GLY A 153 2.23 3.74 -1.57
CA GLY A 153 2.93 4.71 -0.76
C GLY A 153 4.33 4.99 -1.29
N HIS A 154 4.85 6.16 -0.93
CA HIS A 154 6.20 6.61 -1.28
C HIS A 154 7.11 6.61 -0.04
N SER A 155 8.38 6.22 -0.20
CA SER A 155 9.40 6.22 0.84
C SER A 155 8.93 5.44 2.09
N LEU A 156 8.95 6.05 3.28
CA LEU A 156 8.42 5.46 4.52
C LEU A 156 6.95 5.02 4.38
N GLY A 157 6.15 5.77 3.61
CA GLY A 157 4.77 5.40 3.30
C GLY A 157 4.67 4.10 2.49
N GLY A 158 5.66 3.81 1.63
CA GLY A 158 5.77 2.53 0.94
C GLY A 158 5.97 1.36 1.91
N GLY A 159 6.77 1.55 2.96
CA GLY A 159 6.93 0.54 4.01
C GLY A 159 5.63 0.24 4.77
N VAL A 160 4.86 1.28 5.10
CA VAL A 160 3.52 1.11 5.71
C VAL A 160 2.56 0.42 4.74
N ALA A 161 2.60 0.79 3.45
CA ALA A 161 1.81 0.16 2.40
C ALA A 161 2.09 -1.36 2.29
N SER A 162 3.35 -1.80 2.40
CA SER A 162 3.70 -3.23 2.43
C SER A 162 3.09 -3.97 3.62
N LEU A 163 3.15 -3.38 4.82
CA LEU A 163 2.53 -3.98 6.01
C LEU A 163 1.02 -4.14 5.84
N VAL A 164 0.35 -3.12 5.28
CA VAL A 164 -1.09 -3.14 5.04
C VAL A 164 -1.47 -4.15 3.96
N ALA A 165 -0.75 -4.20 2.84
CA ALA A 165 -1.01 -5.18 1.78
C ALA A 165 -0.88 -6.62 2.31
N TYR A 166 0.17 -6.90 3.08
CA TYR A 166 0.33 -8.19 3.74
C TYR A 166 -0.82 -8.45 4.74
N ASP A 167 -1.17 -7.50 5.61
CA ASP A 167 -2.26 -7.69 6.58
C ASP A 167 -3.61 -7.99 5.90
N ILE A 168 -3.93 -7.33 4.79
CA ILE A 168 -5.16 -7.58 4.03
C ILE A 168 -5.23 -9.06 3.58
N VAL A 169 -4.13 -9.61 3.09
CA VAL A 169 -4.10 -11.00 2.60
C VAL A 169 -4.05 -11.99 3.76
N ALA A 170 -3.15 -11.78 4.72
CA ALA A 170 -2.91 -12.71 5.83
C ALA A 170 -4.09 -12.79 6.81
N SER A 171 -4.84 -11.69 7.00
CA SER A 171 -6.06 -11.70 7.81
C SER A 171 -7.29 -12.27 7.09
N GLY A 172 -7.15 -12.64 5.81
CA GLY A 172 -8.25 -13.14 5.00
C GLY A 172 -9.27 -12.07 4.58
N LEU A 173 -8.95 -10.78 4.74
CA LEU A 173 -9.82 -9.70 4.30
C LEU A 173 -10.03 -9.74 2.79
N LEU A 174 -8.97 -10.00 2.02
CA LEU A 174 -9.04 -10.30 0.58
C LEU A 174 -8.07 -11.42 0.21
N LYS A 175 -8.36 -12.10 -0.89
CA LYS A 175 -7.43 -13.07 -1.49
C LYS A 175 -6.24 -12.34 -2.12
N LYS A 176 -5.05 -12.96 -2.13
CA LYS A 176 -3.82 -12.42 -2.75
C LYS A 176 -4.05 -11.83 -4.14
N ASN A 177 -4.77 -12.54 -5.00
CA ASN A 177 -5.04 -12.10 -6.38
C ASN A 177 -5.99 -10.89 -6.51
N LYS A 178 -6.49 -10.36 -5.40
CA LYS A 178 -7.34 -9.17 -5.30
C LYS A 178 -6.65 -7.99 -4.62
N VAL A 179 -5.38 -8.15 -4.26
CA VAL A 179 -4.54 -7.11 -3.66
C VAL A 179 -3.39 -6.82 -4.61
N SER A 180 -3.17 -5.54 -4.90
CA SER A 180 -1.99 -5.07 -5.63
C SER A 180 -1.25 -4.05 -4.78
N LEU A 181 0.07 -4.17 -4.71
CA LEU A 181 0.91 -3.22 -4.01
C LEU A 181 1.82 -2.52 -5.00
N PHE A 182 1.81 -1.19 -4.96
CA PHE A 182 2.73 -0.36 -5.73
C PHE A 182 3.40 0.65 -4.82
N THR A 183 4.72 0.51 -4.63
CA THR A 183 5.50 1.41 -3.80
C THR A 183 6.57 2.14 -4.60
N LEU A 184 6.91 3.35 -4.15
CA LEU A 184 7.88 4.22 -4.81
C LEU A 184 9.01 4.52 -3.84
N GLY A 185 10.21 4.00 -4.10
CA GLY A 185 11.38 4.20 -3.24
C GLY A 185 11.18 3.69 -1.81
N GLN A 186 10.46 2.58 -1.65
CA GLN A 186 10.16 1.99 -0.34
C GLN A 186 11.43 1.69 0.47
N VAL A 187 11.37 1.97 1.77
CA VAL A 187 12.40 1.59 2.73
C VAL A 187 12.36 0.08 3.06
N MET A 188 13.46 -0.47 3.57
CA MET A 188 13.42 -1.81 4.16
C MET A 188 12.39 -1.87 5.30
N VAL A 189 11.57 -2.92 5.32
CA VAL A 189 10.41 -3.00 6.23
C VAL A 189 10.66 -3.89 7.43
N GLY A 190 11.35 -5.02 7.24
CA GLY A 190 11.54 -6.01 8.28
C GLY A 190 12.70 -6.95 8.01
N ASP A 191 12.82 -7.95 8.88
CA ASP A 191 13.85 -8.97 8.82
C ASP A 191 13.62 -9.97 7.68
N LYS A 192 14.56 -10.91 7.53
CA LYS A 192 14.49 -11.98 6.53
C LYS A 192 13.22 -12.82 6.65
N ASN A 193 12.78 -13.12 7.87
CA ASN A 193 11.58 -13.92 8.10
C ASN A 193 10.31 -13.19 7.63
N PHE A 194 10.25 -11.88 7.85
CA PHE A 194 9.19 -11.03 7.30
C PHE A 194 9.25 -11.04 5.77
N ALA A 195 10.42 -10.78 5.18
CA ALA A 195 10.58 -10.70 3.72
C ALA A 195 10.17 -12.00 3.01
N GLU A 196 10.61 -13.16 3.51
CA GLU A 196 10.27 -14.47 2.94
C GLU A 196 8.78 -14.81 3.01
N ASP A 197 8.09 -14.36 4.06
CA ASP A 197 6.65 -14.57 4.18
C ASP A 197 5.85 -13.55 3.37
N TYR A 198 6.29 -12.30 3.38
CA TYR A 198 5.71 -11.21 2.61
C TYR A 198 5.62 -11.54 1.10
N GLU A 199 6.69 -12.08 0.51
CA GLU A 199 6.71 -12.50 -0.91
C GLU A 199 5.66 -13.58 -1.25
N LYS A 200 5.29 -14.40 -0.27
CA LYS A 200 4.23 -15.41 -0.45
C LYS A 200 2.84 -14.76 -0.49
N GLN A 201 2.68 -13.62 0.18
CA GLN A 201 1.37 -12.99 0.45
C GLN A 201 1.04 -11.86 -0.53
N VAL A 202 2.02 -11.04 -0.91
CA VAL A 202 1.84 -9.87 -1.78
C VAL A 202 2.50 -10.09 -3.14
#